data_AF-A0A7C3NC49-F1
#
_entry.id   AF-A0A7C3NC49-F1
#
_cell.length_a   1.000
_cell.length_b   1.000
_cell.length_c   1.000
_cell.angle_alpha   90.00
_cell.angle_beta   90.00
_cell.angle_gamma   90.00
#
_symmetry.space_group_name_H-M   'P 1'
#
loop_
_entity.id
_entity.type
_entity.pdbx_description
1 polymer ?
#
loop_
_entity_poly.entity_id
_entity_poly.type
_entity_poly.pdbx_seq_one_letter_code
_entity_poly.pdbx_strand_id
1 'polypeptide(L)'
;MQDVHPVRLQEIRLPRNSNRRHPRPLMSSTFHPEDFSPALLKMLQEPRTIAATGIPEEVLASLAIKTIYFGGTMKGWQIAQAMRLHFSGVVEPILQALKMRHLIQVIGGSNVNRASYQYSITDKGAQRARELLERNRYVGPCPVTLRHYIEITKLQAKNRRMVKEEDVRLAMEGLVLSQDIIDRIGPAVNSFKSIFLYGPPGNGKTSIAKAITRRLLPSNIMVPHALFEAGQIIKLFDAEVHPVMDDEETQLAEANGMDKRWVRCGSPVVIAGGELTLQDLDLAWSDTNRFYEAPLQLKANNGMLLIDDFGRQQMEPKELLNRWIVPLEERLDFLTFHTGKKFAIPFETLIVFSTNLDPESLVDEAFLRRIRHKMGINNPSEEQYYKIFITSCRERGIKFDKNSFIHLLREYYFSAGRSLKACHPRDLLDQMADFAAYRGRPPIMTTELVDLAARSYFADLF
;
A
#
# COMPACT_ATOMS: atom_id res chain seq x y z
N MET A 1 -44.08 36.07 49.56
CA MET A 1 -43.83 35.47 48.23
C MET A 1 -43.09 36.52 47.43
N GLN A 2 -41.76 36.42 47.39
CA GLN A 2 -40.89 37.31 46.63
C GLN A 2 -40.43 36.57 45.38
N ASP A 3 -40.56 37.23 44.24
CA ASP A 3 -40.27 36.73 42.90
C ASP A 3 -38.77 36.46 42.71
N VAL A 4 -38.45 35.23 42.29
CA VAL A 4 -37.12 34.83 41.83
C VAL A 4 -37.19 34.51 40.34
N HIS A 5 -36.64 35.40 39.52
CA HIS A 5 -36.38 35.14 38.10
C HIS A 5 -35.21 34.16 37.94
N PRO A 6 -35.29 33.16 37.03
CA PRO A 6 -34.16 32.28 36.74
C PRO A 6 -33.14 32.97 35.83
N VAL A 7 -31.89 33.04 36.31
CA VAL A 7 -30.72 33.51 35.56
C VAL A 7 -30.37 32.50 34.47
N ARG A 8 -30.43 32.92 33.20
CA ARG A 8 -29.89 32.16 32.05
C ARG A 8 -28.36 32.22 32.08
N LEU A 9 -27.72 31.06 32.21
CA LEU A 9 -26.28 30.89 31.96
C LEU A 9 -25.99 31.15 30.47
N GLN A 10 -25.24 32.20 30.16
CA GLN A 10 -24.66 32.42 28.83
C GLN A 10 -23.46 31.49 28.66
N GLU A 11 -23.49 30.63 27.64
CA GLU A 11 -22.32 29.88 27.19
C GLU A 11 -21.22 30.85 26.71
N ILE A 12 -20.10 30.85 27.42
CA ILE A 12 -18.89 31.56 27.01
C ILE A 12 -18.34 30.86 25.75
N ARG A 13 -18.54 31.48 24.58
CA ARG A 13 -17.91 31.05 23.33
C ARG A 13 -16.41 31.32 23.39
N LEU A 14 -15.61 30.27 23.53
CA LEU A 14 -14.16 30.32 23.32
C LEU A 14 -13.88 30.64 21.83
N PRO A 15 -12.93 31.56 21.53
CA PRO A 15 -12.58 31.88 20.15
C PRO A 15 -11.99 30.65 19.46
N ARG A 16 -12.56 30.27 18.31
CA ARG A 16 -12.03 29.23 17.43
C ARG A 16 -10.65 29.66 16.95
N ASN A 17 -9.62 29.06 17.53
CA ASN A 17 -8.23 29.29 17.14
C ASN A 17 -7.97 28.59 15.79
N SER A 18 -8.30 29.28 14.71
CA SER A 18 -8.04 28.84 13.33
C SER A 18 -6.57 29.06 12.97
N ASN A 19 -5.66 28.21 13.48
CA ASN A 19 -4.29 28.12 12.95
C ASN A 19 -3.51 26.86 13.37
N ARG A 20 -4.17 25.71 13.54
CA ARG A 20 -3.49 24.41 13.45
C ARG A 20 -3.33 24.04 11.98
N ARG A 21 -2.25 24.51 11.34
CA ARG A 21 -1.78 23.90 10.09
C ARG A 21 -1.25 22.51 10.43
N HIS A 22 -2.13 21.52 10.38
CA HIS A 22 -1.70 20.17 10.04
C HIS A 22 -0.87 20.26 8.76
N PRO A 23 0.24 19.51 8.59
CA PRO A 23 0.87 19.39 7.29
C PRO A 23 -0.22 18.93 6.33
N ARG A 24 -0.59 19.80 5.39
CA ARG A 24 -1.49 19.44 4.31
C ARG A 24 -0.88 18.20 3.65
N PRO A 25 -1.63 17.10 3.43
CA PRO A 25 -1.25 16.21 2.35
C PRO A 25 -1.08 17.10 1.13
N LEU A 26 0.05 16.99 0.43
CA LEU A 26 0.22 17.63 -0.87
C LEU A 26 -1.03 17.27 -1.68
N MET A 27 -1.90 18.26 -1.87
CA MET A 27 -3.20 18.07 -2.49
C MET A 27 -3.01 17.77 -3.97
N SER A 28 -3.84 16.83 -4.43
CA SER A 28 -4.47 16.82 -5.75
C SER A 28 -3.55 17.13 -6.93
N SER A 29 -2.86 16.09 -7.42
CA SER A 29 -2.73 15.99 -8.88
C SER A 29 -4.13 15.72 -9.41
N THR A 30 -4.80 16.77 -9.89
CA THR A 30 -5.97 16.61 -10.76
C THR A 30 -5.63 15.62 -11.87
N PHE A 31 -6.52 14.67 -12.14
CA PHE A 31 -6.35 13.71 -13.21
C PHE A 31 -6.14 14.43 -14.55
N HIS A 32 -5.02 14.15 -15.19
CA HIS A 32 -4.90 14.35 -16.62
C HIS A 32 -4.70 12.94 -17.22
N PRO A 33 -5.63 12.45 -18.07
CA PRO A 33 -5.42 11.21 -18.84
C PRO A 33 -4.07 11.18 -19.57
N GLU A 34 -3.50 12.36 -19.81
CA GLU A 34 -2.19 12.63 -20.40
C GLU A 34 -1.00 12.09 -19.58
N ASP A 35 -1.21 11.74 -18.30
CA ASP A 35 -0.19 11.11 -17.46
C ASP A 35 0.10 9.65 -17.87
N PHE A 36 -0.83 9.01 -18.59
CA PHE A 36 -0.63 7.66 -19.11
C PHE A 36 -0.14 7.68 -20.55
N SER A 37 0.78 6.76 -20.88
CA SER A 37 1.20 6.60 -22.27
C SER A 37 -0.02 6.31 -23.18
N PRO A 38 -0.05 6.82 -24.44
CA PRO A 38 -1.15 6.55 -25.36
C PRO A 38 -1.43 5.05 -25.57
N ALA A 39 -0.38 4.22 -25.53
CA ALA A 39 -0.50 2.77 -25.60
C ALA A 39 -1.28 2.20 -24.39
N LEU A 40 -1.02 2.70 -23.19
CA LEU A 40 -1.69 2.26 -21.97
C LEU A 40 -3.16 2.69 -21.96
N LEU A 41 -3.46 3.93 -22.35
CA LEU A 41 -4.84 4.40 -22.52
C LEU A 41 -5.64 3.53 -23.49
N LYS A 42 -5.03 3.14 -24.62
CA LYS A 42 -5.66 2.24 -25.59
C LYS A 42 -5.98 0.87 -24.98
N MET A 43 -5.10 0.33 -24.14
CA MET A 43 -5.30 -0.96 -23.47
C MET A 43 -6.31 -0.90 -22.32
N LEU A 44 -6.54 0.28 -21.76
CA LEU A 44 -7.49 0.54 -20.70
C LEU A 44 -8.87 0.99 -21.23
N GLN A 45 -9.16 0.84 -22.52
CA GLN A 45 -10.48 1.16 -23.06
C GLN A 45 -11.54 0.18 -22.54
N GLU A 46 -12.72 0.72 -22.21
CA GLU A 46 -13.84 -0.07 -21.71
C GLU A 46 -14.26 -1.14 -22.72
N PRO A 47 -14.36 -2.43 -22.31
CA PRO A 47 -14.82 -3.48 -23.20
C PRO A 47 -16.31 -3.31 -23.50
N ARG A 48 -16.64 -3.14 -24.79
CA ARG A 48 -18.03 -2.91 -25.26
C ARG A 48 -18.73 -4.14 -25.82
N THR A 49 -18.11 -5.31 -25.77
CA THR A 49 -18.71 -6.59 -26.17
C THR A 49 -18.30 -7.69 -25.20
N ILE A 50 -19.10 -8.76 -25.08
CA ILE A 50 -18.75 -9.93 -24.26
C ILE A 50 -17.35 -10.46 -24.66
N ALA A 51 -17.09 -10.62 -25.95
CA ALA A 51 -15.80 -11.09 -26.45
C ALA A 51 -14.62 -10.17 -26.04
N ALA A 52 -14.81 -8.85 -26.08
CA ALA A 52 -13.77 -7.89 -25.71
C ALA A 52 -13.41 -7.93 -24.22
N THR A 53 -14.30 -8.44 -23.35
CA THR A 53 -13.96 -8.62 -21.93
C THR A 53 -12.87 -9.67 -21.70
N GLY A 54 -12.73 -10.62 -22.65
CA GLY A 54 -11.90 -11.82 -22.50
C GLY A 54 -12.45 -12.85 -21.50
N ILE A 55 -13.61 -12.59 -20.90
CA ILE A 55 -14.23 -13.44 -19.88
C ILE A 55 -15.33 -14.30 -20.55
N PRO A 56 -15.39 -15.61 -20.28
CA PRO A 56 -16.44 -16.48 -20.82
C PRO A 56 -17.83 -16.01 -20.41
N GLU A 57 -18.79 -16.10 -21.34
CA GLU A 57 -20.19 -15.66 -21.11
C GLU A 57 -20.81 -16.32 -19.87
N GLU A 58 -20.50 -17.59 -19.61
CA GLU A 58 -20.99 -18.32 -18.43
C GLU A 58 -20.50 -17.72 -17.11
N VAL A 59 -19.27 -17.19 -17.09
CA VAL A 59 -18.70 -16.53 -15.90
C VAL A 59 -19.36 -15.16 -15.70
N LEU A 60 -19.62 -14.42 -16.78
CA LEU A 60 -20.36 -13.17 -16.72
C LEU A 60 -21.81 -13.38 -16.24
N ALA A 61 -22.49 -14.41 -16.76
CA ALA A 61 -23.83 -14.79 -16.35
C ALA A 61 -23.87 -15.24 -14.88
N SER A 62 -22.87 -16.00 -14.43
CA SER A 62 -22.69 -16.41 -13.04
C SER A 62 -22.48 -15.20 -12.11
N LEU A 63 -21.68 -14.23 -12.53
CA LEU A 63 -21.48 -13.01 -11.77
C LEU A 63 -22.77 -12.17 -11.70
N ALA A 64 -23.44 -11.96 -12.83
CA ALA A 64 -24.69 -11.20 -12.89
C ALA A 64 -25.79 -11.79 -12.01
N ILE A 65 -26.01 -13.11 -12.07
CA ILE A 65 -27.05 -13.76 -11.26
C ILE A 65 -26.71 -13.71 -9.76
N LYS A 66 -25.43 -13.86 -9.37
CA LYS A 66 -24.99 -13.71 -7.98
C LYS A 66 -25.17 -12.27 -7.48
N THR A 67 -24.86 -11.27 -8.32
CA THR A 67 -25.08 -9.85 -8.02
C THR A 67 -26.55 -9.57 -7.73
N ILE A 68 -27.47 -10.05 -8.58
CA ILE A 68 -28.92 -9.88 -8.36
C ILE A 68 -29.38 -10.67 -7.12
N TYR A 69 -28.87 -11.88 -6.91
CA TYR A 69 -29.23 -12.72 -5.75
C TYR A 69 -28.98 -11.99 -4.42
N PHE A 70 -27.83 -11.34 -4.25
CA PHE A 70 -27.53 -10.57 -3.04
C PHE A 70 -28.15 -9.17 -3.03
N GLY A 71 -28.27 -8.52 -4.19
CA GLY A 71 -28.85 -7.18 -4.31
C GLY A 71 -30.38 -7.12 -4.29
N GLY A 72 -31.06 -8.27 -4.40
CA GLY A 72 -32.51 -8.35 -4.49
C GLY A 72 -33.04 -7.79 -5.82
N THR A 73 -33.80 -6.69 -5.76
CA THR A 73 -34.29 -6.01 -6.96
C THR A 73 -33.30 -4.93 -7.37
N MET A 74 -32.75 -5.05 -8.59
CA MET A 74 -31.75 -4.12 -9.10
C MET A 74 -32.11 -3.61 -10.50
N LYS A 75 -31.83 -2.33 -10.76
CA LYS A 75 -31.90 -1.77 -12.11
C LYS A 75 -30.74 -2.28 -12.96
N GLY A 76 -30.96 -2.41 -14.27
CA GLY A 76 -29.93 -2.86 -15.22
C GLY A 76 -28.60 -2.08 -15.11
N TRP A 77 -28.68 -0.75 -14.98
CA TRP A 77 -27.48 0.08 -14.78
C TRP A 77 -26.78 -0.17 -13.44
N GLN A 78 -27.50 -0.51 -12.37
CA GLN A 78 -26.90 -0.84 -11.07
C GLN A 78 -26.13 -2.16 -11.14
N ILE A 79 -26.67 -3.14 -11.86
CA ILE A 79 -25.99 -4.41 -12.11
C ILE A 79 -24.70 -4.15 -12.92
N ALA A 80 -24.78 -3.32 -13.96
CA ALA A 80 -23.62 -2.96 -14.75
C ALA A 80 -22.56 -2.20 -13.95
N GLN A 81 -22.97 -1.30 -13.06
CA GLN A 81 -22.08 -0.58 -12.15
C GLN A 81 -21.39 -1.54 -11.18
N ALA A 82 -22.14 -2.45 -10.54
CA ALA A 82 -21.59 -3.45 -9.62
C ALA A 82 -20.59 -4.39 -10.31
N MET A 83 -20.87 -4.77 -11.56
CA MET A 83 -19.95 -5.59 -12.37
C MET A 83 -18.83 -4.77 -13.02
N ARG A 84 -18.88 -3.43 -12.98
CA ARG A 84 -17.97 -2.51 -13.67
C ARG A 84 -17.83 -2.79 -15.17
N LEU A 85 -18.95 -3.04 -15.85
CA LEU A 85 -18.99 -3.38 -17.29
C LEU A 85 -19.93 -2.46 -18.07
N HIS A 86 -19.66 -2.31 -19.37
CA HIS A 86 -20.53 -1.56 -20.28
C HIS A 86 -21.92 -2.20 -20.36
N PHE A 87 -22.97 -1.41 -20.07
CA PHE A 87 -24.34 -1.93 -19.98
C PHE A 87 -24.82 -2.54 -21.31
N SER A 88 -24.96 -1.74 -22.37
CA SER A 88 -25.64 -2.16 -23.60
C SER A 88 -24.90 -3.26 -24.36
N GLY A 89 -23.58 -3.29 -24.24
CA GLY A 89 -22.72 -4.17 -25.02
C GLY A 89 -22.36 -5.48 -24.33
N VAL A 90 -22.48 -5.54 -23.01
CA VAL A 90 -22.05 -6.69 -22.21
C VAL A 90 -23.16 -7.15 -21.27
N VAL A 91 -23.61 -6.27 -20.38
CA VAL A 91 -24.52 -6.67 -19.30
C VAL A 91 -25.93 -6.93 -19.82
N GLU A 92 -26.44 -6.11 -20.73
CA GLU A 92 -27.76 -6.29 -21.32
C GLU A 92 -27.92 -7.66 -22.03
N PRO A 93 -27.03 -8.08 -22.94
CA PRO A 93 -27.10 -9.42 -23.54
C PRO A 93 -27.11 -10.55 -22.50
N ILE A 94 -26.30 -10.44 -21.44
CA ILE A 94 -26.26 -11.42 -20.35
C ILE A 94 -27.60 -11.46 -19.60
N LEU A 95 -28.18 -10.31 -19.27
CA LEU A 95 -29.48 -10.24 -18.60
C LEU A 95 -30.60 -10.79 -19.50
N GLN A 96 -30.55 -10.55 -20.81
CA GLN A 96 -31.50 -11.15 -21.76
C GLN A 96 -31.37 -12.68 -21.77
N ALA A 97 -30.16 -13.23 -21.82
CA ALA A 97 -29.93 -14.67 -21.79
C ALA A 97 -30.43 -15.32 -20.48
N LEU A 98 -30.18 -14.68 -19.33
CA LEU A 98 -30.68 -15.13 -18.03
C LEU A 98 -32.22 -15.08 -17.96
N LYS A 99 -32.83 -14.04 -18.53
CA LYS A 99 -34.30 -13.89 -18.62
C LYS A 99 -34.92 -14.98 -19.50
N MET A 100 -34.34 -15.26 -20.67
CA MET A 100 -34.81 -16.32 -21.57
C MET A 100 -34.75 -17.72 -20.94
N ARG A 101 -33.81 -17.93 -20.01
CA ARG A 101 -33.70 -19.19 -19.23
C ARG A 101 -34.61 -19.23 -17.99
N HIS A 102 -35.42 -18.18 -17.78
CA HIS A 102 -36.30 -17.97 -16.62
C HIS A 102 -35.55 -17.94 -15.28
N LEU A 103 -34.30 -17.48 -15.27
CA LEU A 103 -33.50 -17.32 -14.03
C LEU A 103 -33.73 -15.96 -13.38
N ILE A 104 -34.10 -14.96 -14.17
CA ILE A 104 -34.46 -13.62 -13.71
C ILE A 104 -35.73 -13.16 -14.44
N GLN A 105 -36.39 -12.16 -13.88
CA GLN A 105 -37.57 -11.54 -14.45
C GLN A 105 -37.50 -10.02 -14.33
N VAL A 106 -38.19 -9.31 -15.23
CA VAL A 106 -38.34 -7.86 -15.16
C VAL A 106 -39.63 -7.56 -14.42
N ILE A 107 -39.55 -6.87 -13.28
CA ILE A 107 -40.70 -6.55 -12.42
C ILE A 107 -41.16 -5.09 -12.53
N GLY A 108 -40.43 -4.25 -13.25
CA GLY A 108 -40.77 -2.85 -13.48
C GLY A 108 -39.74 -2.12 -14.35
N GLY A 109 -40.02 -0.86 -14.70
CA GLY A 109 -39.13 0.01 -15.48
C GLY A 109 -39.78 0.62 -16.72
N SER A 110 -39.13 1.62 -17.32
CA SER A 110 -39.63 2.30 -18.52
C SER A 110 -39.26 1.54 -19.79
N ASN A 111 -40.25 1.27 -20.65
CA ASN A 111 -40.07 0.57 -21.92
C ASN A 111 -39.10 1.26 -22.91
N VAL A 112 -38.78 2.53 -22.69
CA VAL A 112 -37.91 3.33 -23.56
C VAL A 112 -36.43 3.09 -23.26
N ASN A 113 -36.06 2.79 -22.01
CA ASN A 113 -34.66 2.61 -21.61
C ASN A 113 -34.48 1.29 -20.83
N ARG A 114 -33.89 0.30 -21.50
CA ARG A 114 -33.63 -1.03 -20.92
C ARG A 114 -32.68 -1.02 -19.73
N ALA A 115 -31.81 -0.01 -19.61
CA ALA A 115 -30.97 0.18 -18.43
C ALA A 115 -31.79 0.49 -17.17
N SER A 116 -33.00 1.06 -17.34
CA SER A 116 -33.92 1.39 -16.25
C SER A 116 -34.79 0.21 -15.79
N TYR A 117 -34.78 -0.91 -16.52
CA TYR A 117 -35.52 -2.12 -16.13
C TYR A 117 -35.05 -2.62 -14.76
N GLN A 118 -36.02 -2.94 -13.91
CA GLN A 118 -35.81 -3.55 -12.60
C GLN A 118 -35.88 -5.07 -12.77
N TYR A 119 -34.75 -5.72 -12.50
CA TYR A 119 -34.61 -7.16 -12.53
C TYR A 119 -34.73 -7.71 -11.11
N SER A 120 -35.40 -8.85 -10.99
CA SER A 120 -35.45 -9.64 -9.77
C SER A 120 -35.20 -11.11 -10.10
N ILE A 121 -34.66 -11.86 -9.15
CA ILE A 121 -34.35 -13.27 -9.32
C ILE A 121 -35.62 -14.13 -9.17
N THR A 122 -35.74 -15.19 -9.95
CA THR A 122 -36.81 -16.20 -9.79
C THR A 122 -36.37 -17.29 -8.81
N ASP A 123 -37.29 -18.16 -8.37
CA ASP A 123 -36.92 -19.31 -7.52
C ASP A 123 -35.90 -20.24 -8.20
N LYS A 124 -36.08 -20.48 -9.51
CA LYS A 124 -35.13 -21.23 -10.35
C LYS A 124 -33.77 -20.52 -10.40
N GLY A 125 -33.77 -19.20 -10.51
CA GLY A 125 -32.56 -18.39 -10.44
C GLY A 125 -31.86 -18.47 -9.09
N ALA A 126 -32.61 -18.41 -7.99
CA ALA A 126 -32.10 -18.48 -6.64
C ALA A 126 -31.48 -19.85 -6.32
N GLN A 127 -32.07 -20.94 -6.82
CA GLN A 127 -31.45 -22.27 -6.77
C GLN A 127 -30.14 -22.28 -7.54
N ARG A 128 -30.13 -21.77 -8.79
CA ARG A 128 -28.92 -21.72 -9.61
C ARG A 128 -27.82 -20.86 -8.97
N ALA A 129 -28.17 -19.73 -8.36
CA ALA A 129 -27.21 -18.87 -7.66
C ALA A 129 -26.55 -19.61 -6.48
N ARG A 130 -27.32 -20.37 -5.68
CA ARG A 130 -26.79 -21.19 -4.59
C ARG A 130 -25.79 -22.25 -5.09
N GLU A 131 -26.11 -22.97 -6.17
CA GLU A 131 -25.18 -23.92 -6.80
C GLU A 131 -23.88 -23.27 -7.27
N LEU A 132 -23.97 -22.04 -7.81
CA LEU A 132 -22.79 -21.29 -8.25
C LEU A 132 -21.95 -20.82 -7.07
N LEU A 133 -22.59 -20.40 -5.96
CA LEU A 133 -21.92 -19.99 -4.71
C LEU A 133 -21.24 -21.17 -4.00
N GLU A 134 -21.71 -22.40 -4.22
CA GLU A 134 -20.96 -23.59 -3.81
C GLU A 134 -19.67 -23.74 -4.61
N ARG A 135 -19.55 -23.23 -5.83
CA ARG A 135 -18.29 -23.37 -6.59
C ARG A 135 -17.36 -22.18 -6.38
N ASN A 136 -17.95 -20.99 -6.30
CA ASN A 136 -17.21 -19.73 -6.23
C ASN A 136 -18.11 -18.61 -5.67
N ARG A 137 -17.73 -18.04 -4.52
CA ARG A 137 -18.50 -16.97 -3.86
C ARG A 137 -18.10 -15.56 -4.25
N TYR A 138 -17.23 -15.40 -5.25
CA TYR A 138 -16.82 -14.07 -5.69
C TYR A 138 -18.02 -13.28 -6.22
N VAL A 139 -18.30 -12.14 -5.60
CA VAL A 139 -19.30 -11.16 -6.04
C VAL A 139 -18.66 -9.78 -5.90
N GLY A 140 -18.54 -9.08 -7.02
CA GLY A 140 -17.84 -7.81 -7.11
C GLY A 140 -17.64 -7.42 -8.57
N PRO A 141 -16.75 -6.46 -8.85
CA PRO A 141 -16.37 -6.08 -10.21
C PRO A 141 -15.92 -7.29 -11.04
N CYS A 142 -16.25 -7.29 -12.33
CA CYS A 142 -15.83 -8.36 -13.23
C CYS A 142 -14.30 -8.46 -13.26
N PRO A 143 -13.70 -9.66 -13.16
CA PRO A 143 -12.25 -9.80 -13.25
C PRO A 143 -11.74 -9.43 -14.65
N VAL A 144 -10.46 -9.11 -14.73
CA VAL A 144 -9.72 -8.97 -15.98
C VAL A 144 -8.96 -10.25 -16.26
N THR A 145 -8.69 -10.57 -17.53
CA THR A 145 -7.88 -11.77 -17.83
C THR A 145 -6.45 -11.59 -17.30
N LEU A 146 -5.83 -12.68 -16.85
CA LEU A 146 -4.43 -12.66 -16.43
C LEU A 146 -3.51 -12.10 -17.52
N ARG A 147 -3.75 -12.46 -18.78
CA ARG A 147 -3.00 -11.92 -19.92
C ARG A 147 -3.06 -10.39 -20.00
N HIS A 148 -4.27 -9.82 -19.91
CA HIS A 148 -4.45 -8.36 -19.96
C HIS A 148 -3.76 -7.67 -18.78
N TYR A 149 -3.80 -8.29 -17.59
CA TYR A 149 -3.02 -7.86 -16.43
C TYR A 149 -1.52 -7.82 -16.72
N ILE A 150 -0.94 -8.92 -17.22
CA ILE A 150 0.49 -9.01 -17.53
C ILE A 150 0.93 -7.90 -18.50
N GLU A 151 0.15 -7.66 -19.55
CA GLU A 151 0.47 -6.65 -20.57
C GLU A 151 0.45 -5.23 -19.99
N ILE A 152 -0.56 -4.87 -19.19
CA ILE A 152 -0.65 -3.56 -18.53
C ILE A 152 0.45 -3.39 -17.48
N THR A 153 0.69 -4.39 -16.63
CA THR A 153 1.73 -4.33 -15.59
C THR A 153 3.10 -4.06 -16.20
N LYS A 154 3.46 -4.75 -17.29
CA LYS A 154 4.72 -4.53 -18.02
C LYS A 154 4.79 -3.17 -18.71
N LEU A 155 3.67 -2.69 -19.25
CA LEU A 155 3.63 -1.38 -19.89
C LEU A 155 3.78 -0.23 -18.89
N GLN A 156 3.14 -0.33 -17.72
CA GLN A 156 3.35 0.61 -16.61
C GLN A 156 4.80 0.59 -16.16
N ALA A 157 5.40 -0.61 -16.02
CA ALA A 157 6.79 -0.77 -15.64
C ALA A 157 7.77 -0.10 -16.60
N LYS A 158 7.54 -0.26 -17.91
CA LYS A 158 8.36 0.32 -18.97
C LYS A 158 8.31 1.85 -19.01
N ASN A 159 7.18 2.44 -18.61
CA ASN A 159 6.94 3.89 -18.68
C ASN A 159 7.15 4.61 -17.33
N ARG A 160 7.80 3.97 -16.35
CA ARG A 160 8.11 4.62 -15.06
C ARG A 160 8.98 5.87 -15.27
N ARG A 161 8.65 6.94 -14.54
CA ARG A 161 9.51 8.13 -14.47
C ARG A 161 10.84 7.76 -13.82
N MET A 162 11.94 8.18 -14.45
CA MET A 162 13.27 8.06 -13.84
C MET A 162 13.41 9.05 -12.68
N VAL A 163 13.79 8.54 -11.51
CA VAL A 163 14.15 9.31 -10.32
C VAL A 163 15.48 10.01 -10.54
N LYS A 164 15.52 11.32 -10.31
CA LYS A 164 16.74 12.14 -10.39
C LYS A 164 17.30 12.42 -9.00
N GLU A 165 18.55 12.88 -8.95
CA GLU A 165 19.24 13.23 -7.70
C GLU A 165 18.47 14.26 -6.86
N GLU A 166 17.86 15.26 -7.50
CA GLU A 166 17.02 16.27 -6.85
C GLU A 166 15.78 15.66 -6.18
N ASP A 167 15.13 14.68 -6.84
CA ASP A 167 14.00 13.95 -6.27
C ASP A 167 14.43 13.20 -5.00
N VAL A 168 15.61 12.56 -5.02
CA VAL A 168 16.17 11.85 -3.87
C VAL A 168 16.48 12.82 -2.73
N ARG A 169 17.16 13.94 -3.00
CA ARG A 169 17.46 14.95 -1.98
C ARG A 169 16.19 15.46 -1.31
N LEU A 170 15.15 15.75 -2.11
CA LEU A 170 13.86 16.18 -1.60
C LEU A 170 13.16 15.06 -0.81
N ALA A 171 13.22 13.81 -1.26
CA ALA A 171 12.63 12.67 -0.56
C ALA A 171 13.29 12.39 0.80
N MET A 172 14.60 12.58 0.88
CA MET A 172 15.39 12.38 2.10
C MET A 172 15.47 13.64 2.97
N GLU A 173 14.75 14.71 2.61
CA GLU A 173 14.68 15.92 3.42
C GLU A 173 14.20 15.60 4.84
N GLY A 174 14.97 16.04 5.84
CA GLY A 174 14.73 15.73 7.25
C GLY A 174 15.46 14.48 7.76
N LEU A 175 16.03 13.65 6.87
CA LEU A 175 16.94 12.57 7.25
C LEU A 175 18.39 13.03 7.14
N VAL A 176 19.16 12.85 8.21
CA VAL A 176 20.60 13.15 8.20
C VAL A 176 21.35 11.90 7.73
N LEU A 177 21.59 11.82 6.43
CA LEU A 177 22.28 10.72 5.76
C LEU A 177 23.65 11.19 5.23
N SER A 178 24.56 10.25 4.97
CA SER A 178 25.79 10.55 4.24
C SER A 178 25.50 10.79 2.76
N GLN A 179 26.35 11.57 2.09
CA GLN A 179 26.21 11.81 0.65
C GLN A 179 26.30 10.50 -0.15
N ASP A 180 27.18 9.57 0.24
CA ASP A 180 27.29 8.24 -0.38
C ASP A 180 25.97 7.44 -0.33
N ILE A 181 25.21 7.51 0.77
CA ILE A 181 23.90 6.85 0.85
C ILE A 181 22.91 7.51 -0.12
N ILE A 182 22.87 8.85 -0.16
CA ILE A 182 21.98 9.61 -1.06
C ILE A 182 22.28 9.26 -2.52
N ASP A 183 23.55 9.23 -2.90
CA ASP A 183 24.01 8.95 -4.26
C ASP A 183 23.65 7.52 -4.72
N ARG A 184 23.51 6.59 -3.77
CA ARG A 184 23.14 5.19 -4.05
C ARG A 184 21.62 4.96 -4.12
N ILE A 185 20.81 5.77 -3.44
CA ILE A 185 19.34 5.59 -3.40
C ILE A 185 18.71 5.76 -4.79
N GLY A 186 19.06 6.83 -5.52
CA GLY A 186 18.47 7.11 -6.84
C GLY A 186 18.65 5.96 -7.83
N PRO A 187 19.89 5.51 -8.09
CA PRO A 187 20.15 4.33 -8.92
C PRO A 187 19.43 3.07 -8.42
N ALA A 188 19.36 2.88 -7.10
CA ALA A 188 18.70 1.71 -6.53
C ALA A 188 17.20 1.67 -6.80
N VAL A 189 16.51 2.80 -6.62
CA VAL A 189 15.08 2.93 -6.94
C VAL A 189 14.84 2.79 -8.44
N ASN A 190 15.66 3.43 -9.29
CA ASN A 190 15.56 3.35 -10.74
C ASN A 190 15.77 1.94 -11.28
N SER A 191 16.62 1.13 -10.65
CA SER A 191 16.77 -0.28 -11.02
C SER A 191 15.45 -1.06 -10.86
N PHE A 192 14.61 -0.62 -9.91
CA PHE A 192 13.37 -1.26 -9.48
C PHE A 192 13.55 -2.74 -9.11
N LYS A 193 14.77 -3.16 -8.71
CA LYS A 193 15.13 -4.55 -8.39
C LYS A 193 15.05 -4.79 -6.89
N SER A 194 16.18 -4.67 -6.21
CA SER A 194 16.31 -4.99 -4.79
C SER A 194 17.25 -4.03 -4.07
N ILE A 195 16.86 -3.67 -2.85
CA ILE A 195 17.62 -2.84 -1.91
C ILE A 195 17.79 -3.62 -0.61
N PHE A 196 19.01 -3.62 -0.07
CA PHE A 196 19.33 -4.18 1.23
C PHE A 196 19.82 -3.06 2.15
N LEU A 197 19.00 -2.71 3.13
CA LEU A 197 19.34 -1.76 4.18
C LEU A 197 19.79 -2.55 5.42
N TYR A 198 21.04 -2.42 5.81
CA TYR A 198 21.60 -3.15 6.96
C TYR A 198 22.38 -2.22 7.87
N GLY A 199 22.59 -2.64 9.12
CA GLY A 199 23.35 -1.88 10.11
C GLY A 199 22.63 -1.83 11.46
N PRO A 200 23.20 -1.14 12.47
CA PRO A 200 22.67 -1.17 13.82
C PRO A 200 21.21 -0.66 13.92
N PRO A 201 20.43 -1.14 14.91
CA PRO A 201 19.05 -0.68 15.12
C PRO A 201 19.02 0.80 15.49
N GLY A 202 17.92 1.47 15.13
CA GLY A 202 17.70 2.88 15.49
C GLY A 202 18.37 3.91 14.58
N ASN A 203 19.00 3.52 13.47
CA ASN A 203 19.66 4.46 12.54
C ASN A 203 18.82 4.86 11.31
N GLY A 204 17.50 4.58 11.32
CA GLY A 204 16.58 5.13 10.31
C GLY A 204 16.40 4.32 9.03
N LYS A 205 16.74 3.03 9.00
CA LYS A 205 16.47 2.13 7.85
C LYS A 205 14.99 2.18 7.42
N THR A 206 14.07 1.98 8.36
CA THR A 206 12.63 2.08 8.11
C THR A 206 12.20 3.48 7.66
N SER A 207 12.87 4.54 8.14
CA SER A 207 12.62 5.91 7.70
C SER A 207 13.03 6.13 6.24
N ILE A 208 14.17 5.58 5.81
CA ILE A 208 14.62 5.61 4.41
C ILE A 208 13.63 4.85 3.52
N ALA A 209 13.21 3.64 3.92
CA ALA A 209 12.22 2.86 3.16
C ALA A 209 10.87 3.60 3.01
N LYS A 210 10.40 4.26 4.08
CA LYS A 210 9.19 5.11 4.05
C LYS A 210 9.38 6.35 3.18
N ALA A 211 10.57 6.96 3.17
CA ALA A 211 10.88 8.10 2.32
C ALA A 211 10.87 7.72 0.82
N ILE A 212 11.46 6.58 0.47
CA ILE A 212 11.38 5.99 -0.88
C ILE A 212 9.91 5.83 -1.29
N THR A 213 9.12 5.20 -0.43
CA THR A 213 7.69 4.95 -0.67
C THR A 213 6.91 6.22 -1.02
N ARG A 214 7.09 7.28 -0.23
CA ARG A 214 6.23 8.47 -0.32
C ARG A 214 6.55 9.37 -1.50
N ARG A 215 7.79 9.40 -1.97
CA ARG A 215 8.25 10.42 -2.95
C ARG A 215 8.98 9.87 -4.17
N LEU A 216 9.51 8.65 -4.11
CA LEU A 216 10.35 8.10 -5.18
C LEU A 216 9.69 6.99 -5.97
N LEU A 217 8.64 6.36 -5.44
CA LEU A 217 7.87 5.38 -6.18
C LEU A 217 6.94 6.05 -7.22
N PRO A 218 6.62 5.37 -8.33
CA PRO A 218 5.68 5.89 -9.32
C PRO A 218 4.30 6.15 -8.69
N SER A 219 3.60 7.17 -9.16
CA SER A 219 2.16 7.36 -8.90
C SER A 219 1.36 6.92 -10.13
N ASN A 220 0.02 6.97 -10.05
CA ASN A 220 -0.88 6.63 -11.15
C ASN A 220 -0.67 5.20 -11.67
N ILE A 221 -0.97 4.18 -10.85
CA ILE A 221 -0.91 2.77 -11.24
C ILE A 221 -2.33 2.24 -11.37
N MET A 222 -2.61 1.50 -12.44
CA MET A 222 -3.87 0.79 -12.61
C MET A 222 -3.76 -0.61 -12.03
N VAL A 223 -4.67 -0.92 -11.11
CA VAL A 223 -4.76 -2.22 -10.45
C VAL A 223 -6.18 -2.77 -10.66
N PRO A 224 -6.35 -3.97 -11.22
CA PRO A 224 -7.68 -4.53 -11.40
C PRO A 224 -8.22 -5.09 -10.09
N HIS A 225 -9.53 -5.09 -9.93
CA HIS A 225 -10.17 -5.66 -8.76
C HIS A 225 -9.84 -7.14 -8.55
N ALA A 226 -9.87 -7.93 -9.63
CA ALA A 226 -9.56 -9.34 -9.64
C ALA A 226 -9.05 -9.80 -11.00
N LEU A 227 -8.36 -10.94 -11.01
CA LEU A 227 -7.82 -11.62 -12.18
C LEU A 227 -8.62 -12.89 -12.47
N PHE A 228 -8.71 -13.25 -13.75
CA PHE A 228 -9.31 -14.49 -14.23
C PHE A 228 -8.30 -15.29 -15.03
N GLU A 229 -8.11 -16.55 -14.64
CA GLU A 229 -7.25 -17.51 -15.34
C GLU A 229 -7.76 -18.93 -15.08
N ALA A 230 -7.84 -19.76 -16.13
CA ALA A 230 -8.19 -21.18 -16.01
C ALA A 230 -9.52 -21.47 -15.26
N GLY A 231 -10.52 -20.58 -15.36
CA GLY A 231 -11.78 -20.73 -14.64
C GLY A 231 -11.73 -20.32 -13.16
N GLN A 232 -10.57 -19.88 -12.68
CA GLN A 232 -10.34 -19.42 -11.31
C GLN A 232 -10.32 -17.89 -11.25
N ILE A 233 -10.74 -17.35 -10.10
CA ILE A 233 -10.67 -15.93 -9.79
C ILE A 233 -9.61 -15.73 -8.71
N ILE A 234 -8.73 -14.75 -8.94
CA ILE A 234 -7.73 -14.30 -7.98
C ILE A 234 -8.08 -12.86 -7.61
N LYS A 235 -8.50 -12.61 -6.38
CA LYS A 235 -8.72 -11.25 -5.88
C LYS A 235 -7.36 -10.58 -5.69
N LEU A 236 -7.22 -9.37 -6.23
CA LEU A 236 -5.96 -8.64 -6.25
C LEU A 236 -6.07 -7.32 -5.50
N PHE A 237 -7.07 -6.51 -5.85
CA PHE A 237 -7.26 -5.22 -5.21
C PHE A 237 -7.61 -5.37 -3.73
N ASP A 238 -6.97 -4.52 -2.94
CA ASP A 238 -7.01 -4.49 -1.48
C ASP A 238 -6.82 -3.04 -1.06
N ALA A 239 -7.83 -2.44 -0.43
CA ALA A 239 -7.84 -1.00 -0.13
C ALA A 239 -6.78 -0.59 0.90
N GLU A 240 -6.28 -1.53 1.70
CA GLU A 240 -5.20 -1.26 2.66
C GLU A 240 -3.83 -1.18 1.97
N VAL A 241 -3.66 -1.94 0.88
CA VAL A 241 -2.40 -2.01 0.11
C VAL A 241 -2.39 -1.02 -1.05
N HIS A 242 -3.55 -0.78 -1.67
CA HIS A 242 -3.71 -0.02 -2.90
C HIS A 242 -4.42 1.31 -2.59
N PRO A 243 -3.67 2.37 -2.25
CA PRO A 243 -4.26 3.66 -1.91
C PRO A 243 -4.92 4.26 -3.15
N VAL A 244 -6.24 4.37 -3.13
CA VAL A 244 -7.02 4.96 -4.23
C VAL A 244 -6.73 6.47 -4.29
N MET A 245 -6.46 7.00 -5.48
CA MET A 245 -6.03 8.41 -5.63
C MET A 245 -7.15 9.43 -5.52
N ASP A 246 -8.39 9.05 -5.85
CA ASP A 246 -9.58 9.91 -5.76
C ASP A 246 -10.76 9.10 -5.25
N ASP A 247 -11.82 9.78 -4.85
CA ASP A 247 -13.07 9.09 -4.54
C ASP A 247 -13.67 8.41 -5.79
N GLU A 248 -14.49 7.39 -5.55
CA GLU A 248 -15.06 6.55 -6.61
C GLU A 248 -15.89 7.35 -7.62
N GLU A 249 -16.59 8.39 -7.18
CA GLU A 249 -17.45 9.21 -8.05
C GLU A 249 -16.60 10.02 -9.03
N THR A 250 -15.52 10.64 -8.53
CA THR A 250 -14.52 11.32 -9.35
C THR A 250 -13.88 10.36 -10.37
N GLN A 251 -13.45 9.17 -9.94
CA GLN A 251 -12.86 8.19 -10.86
C GLN A 251 -13.85 7.72 -11.93
N LEU A 252 -15.12 7.52 -11.58
CA LEU A 252 -16.15 7.09 -12.53
C LEU A 252 -16.51 8.20 -13.53
N ALA A 253 -16.52 9.46 -13.10
CA ALA A 253 -16.74 10.61 -13.96
C ALA A 253 -15.57 10.85 -14.92
N GLU A 254 -14.34 10.74 -14.41
CA GLU A 254 -13.10 10.94 -15.16
C GLU A 254 -12.75 9.77 -16.09
N ALA A 255 -13.26 8.57 -15.80
CA ALA A 255 -12.96 7.38 -16.59
C ALA A 255 -13.29 7.57 -18.08
N ASN A 256 -14.24 8.43 -18.48
CA ASN A 256 -14.51 8.81 -19.88
C ASN A 256 -14.28 7.70 -20.95
N GLY A 257 -14.86 6.51 -20.75
CA GLY A 257 -14.70 5.37 -21.66
C GLY A 257 -13.52 4.41 -21.34
N MET A 258 -12.85 4.58 -20.22
CA MET A 258 -11.88 3.65 -19.64
C MET A 258 -12.58 2.49 -18.92
N ASP A 259 -11.88 1.37 -18.84
CA ASP A 259 -12.31 0.12 -18.23
C ASP A 259 -12.36 0.24 -16.70
N LYS A 260 -13.59 0.27 -16.18
CA LYS A 260 -13.88 0.49 -14.75
C LYS A 260 -13.57 -0.72 -13.85
N ARG A 261 -13.12 -1.84 -14.43
CA ARG A 261 -12.58 -3.00 -13.68
C ARG A 261 -11.21 -2.68 -13.06
N TRP A 262 -10.57 -1.61 -13.52
CA TRP A 262 -9.30 -1.10 -13.03
C TRP A 262 -9.50 0.07 -12.09
N VAL A 263 -8.71 0.11 -11.03
CA VAL A 263 -8.70 1.16 -10.01
C VAL A 263 -7.42 1.96 -10.16
N ARG A 264 -7.53 3.28 -10.17
CA ARG A 264 -6.37 4.18 -10.17
C ARG A 264 -5.85 4.34 -8.74
N CYS A 265 -4.63 3.89 -8.53
CA CYS A 265 -3.99 3.82 -7.23
C CYS A 265 -2.65 4.58 -7.22
N GLY A 266 -2.22 5.00 -6.03
CA GLY A 266 -0.81 5.25 -5.77
C GLY A 266 -0.02 3.93 -5.80
N SER A 267 1.31 4.02 -5.69
CA SER A 267 2.14 2.82 -5.60
C SER A 267 1.70 1.88 -4.48
N PRO A 268 1.46 0.59 -4.76
CA PRO A 268 1.15 -0.37 -3.71
C PRO A 268 2.38 -0.59 -2.85
N VAL A 269 2.20 -0.58 -1.54
CA VAL A 269 3.28 -0.78 -0.58
C VAL A 269 2.86 -1.87 0.39
N VAL A 270 3.53 -3.00 0.29
CA VAL A 270 3.33 -4.12 1.21
C VAL A 270 4.50 -4.15 2.17
N ILE A 271 4.21 -4.27 3.46
CA ILE A 271 5.21 -4.37 4.51
C ILE A 271 4.99 -5.70 5.22
N ALA A 272 6.04 -6.48 5.39
CA ALA A 272 6.03 -7.74 6.11
C ALA A 272 7.17 -7.76 7.12
N GLY A 273 6.89 -8.22 8.35
CA GLY A 273 7.84 -8.29 9.45
C GLY A 273 8.24 -9.72 9.81
N GLY A 274 8.30 -10.02 11.11
CA GLY A 274 8.63 -11.35 11.63
C GLY A 274 7.54 -12.40 11.40
N GLU A 275 6.31 -11.97 11.10
CA GLU A 275 5.15 -12.82 10.80
C GLU A 275 5.14 -13.38 9.38
N LEU A 276 6.03 -12.88 8.50
CA LEU A 276 6.13 -13.37 7.13
C LEU A 276 6.45 -14.85 7.10
N THR A 277 5.73 -15.60 6.27
CA THR A 277 5.97 -17.01 5.96
C THR A 277 6.12 -17.22 4.46
N LEU A 278 6.61 -18.40 4.05
CA LEU A 278 6.66 -18.75 2.62
C LEU A 278 5.26 -18.87 1.99
N GLN A 279 4.24 -19.21 2.77
CA GLN A 279 2.87 -19.36 2.26
C GLN A 279 2.27 -18.02 1.83
N ASP A 280 2.69 -16.91 2.44
CA ASP A 280 2.26 -15.56 2.05
C ASP A 280 2.74 -15.15 0.65
N LEU A 281 3.67 -15.93 0.08
CA LEU A 281 4.21 -15.74 -1.26
C LEU A 281 3.54 -16.62 -2.32
N ASP A 282 2.60 -17.47 -1.92
CA ASP A 282 1.83 -18.31 -2.82
C ASP A 282 0.34 -17.90 -2.82
N LEU A 283 -0.42 -18.40 -3.80
CA LEU A 283 -1.86 -18.10 -3.87
C LEU A 283 -2.58 -18.69 -2.66
N ALA A 284 -3.20 -17.83 -1.86
CA ALA A 284 -4.00 -18.26 -0.73
C ALA A 284 -5.40 -18.66 -1.19
N TRP A 285 -5.72 -19.95 -1.14
CA TRP A 285 -7.07 -20.45 -1.38
C TRP A 285 -7.92 -20.30 -0.12
N SER A 286 -9.12 -19.71 -0.25
CA SER A 286 -10.09 -19.66 0.83
C SER A 286 -11.18 -20.71 0.64
N ASP A 287 -11.29 -21.69 1.52
CA ASP A 287 -12.39 -22.69 1.46
C ASP A 287 -13.78 -22.08 1.71
N THR A 288 -13.81 -21.01 2.51
CA THR A 288 -15.03 -20.26 2.80
C THR A 288 -15.50 -19.49 1.57
N ASN A 289 -14.60 -18.81 0.87
CA ASN A 289 -14.94 -17.92 -0.24
C ASN A 289 -14.84 -18.60 -1.63
N ARG A 290 -14.08 -19.68 -1.74
CA ARG A 290 -13.85 -20.48 -2.96
C ARG A 290 -13.31 -19.65 -4.13
N PHE A 291 -12.34 -18.79 -3.82
CA PHE A 291 -11.48 -18.08 -4.77
C PHE A 291 -10.10 -17.87 -4.13
N TYR A 292 -9.12 -17.47 -4.93
CA TYR A 292 -7.77 -17.19 -4.46
C TYR A 292 -7.61 -15.71 -4.07
N GLU A 293 -6.81 -15.44 -3.05
CA GLU A 293 -6.24 -14.13 -2.77
C GLU A 293 -4.82 -14.07 -3.34
N ALA A 294 -4.45 -12.93 -3.92
CA ALA A 294 -3.13 -12.69 -4.47
C ALA A 294 -2.05 -12.64 -3.37
N PRO A 295 -0.84 -13.21 -3.59
CA PRO A 295 0.27 -13.12 -2.64
C PRO A 295 0.86 -11.70 -2.56
N LEU A 296 1.68 -11.46 -1.54
CA LEU A 296 2.23 -10.15 -1.20
C LEU A 296 2.95 -9.47 -2.37
N GLN A 297 3.83 -10.20 -3.07
CA GLN A 297 4.59 -9.67 -4.20
C GLN A 297 3.72 -9.34 -5.41
N LEU A 298 2.61 -10.07 -5.61
CA LEU A 298 1.67 -9.81 -6.70
C LEU A 298 0.82 -8.56 -6.40
N LYS A 299 0.41 -8.38 -5.14
CA LYS A 299 -0.23 -7.14 -4.67
C LYS A 299 0.72 -5.93 -4.77
N ALA A 300 2.01 -6.13 -4.52
CA ALA A 300 3.02 -5.07 -4.56
C ALA A 300 3.54 -4.70 -5.98
N ASN A 301 3.05 -5.34 -7.05
CA ASN A 301 3.55 -5.10 -8.41
C ASN A 301 3.45 -3.63 -8.84
N ASN A 302 4.48 -3.13 -9.52
CA ASN A 302 4.73 -1.71 -9.83
C ASN A 302 4.92 -0.79 -8.62
N GLY A 303 4.92 -1.32 -7.40
CA GLY A 303 5.25 -0.61 -6.18
C GLY A 303 6.39 -1.31 -5.42
N MET A 304 6.23 -1.48 -4.11
CA MET A 304 7.30 -1.94 -3.23
C MET A 304 6.81 -2.99 -2.23
N LEU A 305 7.66 -4.00 -1.98
CA LEU A 305 7.52 -4.94 -0.87
C LEU A 305 8.71 -4.78 0.08
N LEU A 306 8.44 -4.29 1.29
CA LEU A 306 9.42 -4.13 2.36
C LEU A 306 9.35 -5.33 3.31
N ILE A 307 10.47 -6.03 3.47
CA ILE A 307 10.67 -7.05 4.49
C ILE A 307 11.51 -6.41 5.60
N ASP A 308 10.85 -6.06 6.70
CA ASP A 308 11.52 -5.50 7.88
C ASP A 308 12.01 -6.62 8.81
N ASP A 309 13.05 -6.32 9.57
CA ASP A 309 13.73 -7.29 10.43
C ASP A 309 14.08 -8.62 9.72
N PHE A 310 14.53 -8.54 8.48
CA PHE A 310 14.93 -9.70 7.69
C PHE A 310 16.01 -10.52 8.42
N GLY A 311 15.78 -11.82 8.57
CA GLY A 311 16.58 -12.69 9.44
C GLY A 311 15.96 -13.00 10.79
N ARG A 312 14.77 -12.46 11.09
CA ARG A 312 14.03 -12.72 12.33
C ARG A 312 12.67 -13.36 12.10
N GLN A 313 12.42 -13.84 10.88
CA GLN A 313 11.22 -14.58 10.53
C GLN A 313 11.30 -16.03 11.02
N GLN A 314 10.16 -16.73 11.01
CA GLN A 314 10.13 -18.16 11.38
C GLN A 314 10.87 -19.05 10.37
N MET A 315 10.89 -18.67 9.08
CA MET A 315 11.67 -19.37 8.06
C MET A 315 13.10 -18.85 7.98
N GLU A 316 14.00 -19.71 7.51
CA GLU A 316 15.38 -19.34 7.26
C GLU A 316 15.48 -18.33 6.11
N PRO A 317 16.29 -17.27 6.21
CA PRO A 317 16.51 -16.27 5.16
C PRO A 317 16.82 -16.87 3.78
N LYS A 318 17.58 -17.97 3.79
CA LYS A 318 17.94 -18.72 2.59
C LYS A 318 16.73 -19.30 1.87
N GLU A 319 15.70 -19.76 2.59
CA GLU A 319 14.49 -20.31 1.99
C GLU A 319 13.69 -19.25 1.25
N LEU A 320 13.54 -18.06 1.87
CA LEU A 320 12.89 -16.92 1.25
C LEU A 320 13.61 -16.49 -0.04
N LEU A 321 14.95 -16.41 0.03
CA LEU A 321 15.74 -16.00 -1.12
C LEU A 321 15.77 -17.07 -2.22
N ASN A 322 15.77 -18.36 -1.87
CA ASN A 322 15.60 -19.47 -2.82
C ASN A 322 14.30 -19.34 -3.62
N ARG A 323 13.19 -19.02 -2.95
CA ARG A 323 11.88 -18.81 -3.59
C ARG A 323 11.89 -17.67 -4.61
N TRP A 324 12.82 -16.72 -4.48
CA TRP A 324 12.92 -15.54 -5.31
C TRP A 324 14.17 -15.46 -6.20
N ILE A 325 14.94 -16.56 -6.35
CA ILE A 325 16.06 -16.59 -7.30
C ILE A 325 15.59 -16.20 -8.71
N VAL A 326 14.60 -16.93 -9.23
CA VAL A 326 14.06 -16.69 -10.59
C VAL A 326 13.32 -15.34 -10.67
N PRO A 327 12.43 -14.98 -9.72
CA PRO A 327 11.81 -13.64 -9.68
C PRO A 327 12.78 -12.46 -9.74
N LEU A 328 13.89 -12.51 -8.99
CA LEU A 328 14.87 -11.42 -8.95
C LEU A 328 15.77 -11.37 -10.20
N GLU A 329 16.00 -12.50 -10.86
CA GLU A 329 16.81 -12.61 -12.08
C GLU A 329 16.00 -12.30 -13.35
N GLU A 330 14.89 -13.02 -13.55
CA GLU A 330 14.10 -13.04 -14.79
C GLU A 330 12.90 -12.08 -14.78
N ARG A 331 12.63 -11.42 -13.65
CA ARG A 331 11.44 -10.55 -13.47
C ARG A 331 10.12 -11.30 -13.69
N LEU A 332 10.11 -12.60 -13.38
CA LEU A 332 8.95 -13.48 -13.50
C LEU A 332 8.80 -14.33 -12.25
N ASP A 333 7.59 -14.36 -11.72
CA ASP A 333 7.22 -15.25 -10.63
C ASP A 333 6.20 -16.29 -11.10
N PHE A 334 6.30 -17.49 -10.54
CA PHE A 334 5.48 -18.64 -10.92
C PHE A 334 4.57 -18.99 -9.77
N LEU A 335 3.26 -18.89 -10.01
CA LEU A 335 2.23 -19.26 -9.05
C LEU A 335 1.54 -20.54 -9.50
N THR A 336 1.04 -21.29 -8.52
CA THR A 336 0.41 -22.59 -8.76
C THR A 336 -0.98 -22.60 -8.12
N PHE A 337 -2.00 -22.92 -8.89
CA PHE A 337 -3.33 -23.20 -8.34
C PHE A 337 -3.33 -24.53 -7.56
N HIS A 338 -4.28 -24.73 -6.65
CA HIS A 338 -4.47 -26.01 -5.95
C HIS A 338 -4.70 -27.19 -6.92
N THR A 339 -5.13 -26.92 -8.15
CA THR A 339 -5.27 -27.92 -9.23
C THR A 339 -3.92 -28.37 -9.83
N GLY A 340 -2.81 -27.77 -9.41
CA GLY A 340 -1.47 -28.00 -9.94
C GLY A 340 -1.12 -27.19 -11.19
N LYS A 341 -2.08 -26.46 -11.79
CA LYS A 341 -1.80 -25.59 -12.94
C LYS A 341 -0.89 -24.45 -12.52
N LYS A 342 0.26 -24.32 -13.20
CA LYS A 342 1.23 -23.25 -13.03
C LYS A 342 1.02 -22.15 -14.07
N PHE A 343 1.30 -20.91 -13.68
CA PHE A 343 1.33 -19.77 -14.59
C PHE A 343 2.37 -18.75 -14.13
N ALA A 344 2.85 -17.94 -15.08
CA ALA A 344 3.82 -16.90 -14.82
C ALA A 344 3.13 -15.53 -14.68
N ILE A 345 3.62 -14.72 -13.75
CA ILE A 345 3.27 -13.32 -13.56
C ILE A 345 4.52 -12.45 -13.64
N PRO A 346 4.39 -11.18 -14.06
CA PRO A 346 5.47 -10.21 -13.92
C PRO A 346 5.85 -10.04 -12.45
N PHE A 347 7.15 -9.95 -12.18
CA PHE A 347 7.71 -9.58 -10.89
C PHE A 347 8.29 -8.17 -10.99
N GLU A 348 7.37 -7.20 -11.04
CA GLU A 348 7.62 -5.78 -11.23
C GLU A 348 7.58 -5.04 -9.90
N THR A 349 8.01 -5.71 -8.82
CA THR A 349 8.03 -5.21 -7.45
C THR A 349 9.44 -4.81 -7.05
N LEU A 350 9.60 -3.62 -6.46
CA LEU A 350 10.84 -3.24 -5.79
C LEU A 350 10.90 -3.94 -4.43
N ILE A 351 11.86 -4.85 -4.25
CA ILE A 351 12.05 -5.53 -2.97
C ILE A 351 13.01 -4.73 -2.09
N VAL A 352 12.61 -4.44 -0.86
CA VAL A 352 13.47 -3.80 0.14
C VAL A 352 13.61 -4.73 1.32
N PHE A 353 14.83 -5.17 1.61
CA PHE A 353 15.16 -5.89 2.83
C PHE A 353 15.74 -4.90 3.85
N SER A 354 15.25 -4.93 5.07
CA SER A 354 15.77 -4.15 6.19
C SER A 354 16.18 -5.11 7.30
N THR A 355 17.42 -5.00 7.79
CA THR A 355 17.90 -5.88 8.87
C THR A 355 18.85 -5.17 9.83
N ASN A 356 18.86 -5.66 11.06
CA ASN A 356 19.83 -5.29 12.09
C ASN A 356 21.03 -6.24 12.14
N LEU A 357 20.99 -7.33 11.38
CA LEU A 357 22.02 -8.37 11.32
C LEU A 357 23.04 -8.06 10.22
N ASP A 358 24.22 -8.66 10.34
CA ASP A 358 25.24 -8.58 9.29
C ASP A 358 24.78 -9.39 8.07
N PRO A 359 24.75 -8.83 6.85
CA PRO A 359 24.41 -9.57 5.64
C PRO A 359 25.15 -10.91 5.49
N GLU A 360 26.43 -10.98 5.88
CA GLU A 360 27.23 -12.21 5.76
C GLU A 360 26.76 -13.33 6.70
N SER A 361 26.07 -12.97 7.79
CA SER A 361 25.49 -13.94 8.73
C SER A 361 24.15 -14.51 8.26
N LEU A 362 23.49 -13.85 7.29
CA LEU A 362 22.15 -14.23 6.83
C LEU A 362 22.19 -15.22 5.67
N VAL A 363 23.11 -15.00 4.72
CA VAL A 363 23.22 -15.80 3.49
C VAL A 363 24.62 -15.77 2.89
N ASP A 364 24.89 -16.75 2.03
CA ASP A 364 26.15 -16.83 1.29
C ASP A 364 26.34 -15.72 0.25
N GLU A 365 27.58 -15.61 -0.24
CA GLU A 365 27.98 -14.62 -1.24
C GLU A 365 27.19 -14.76 -2.56
N ALA A 366 26.79 -15.98 -2.93
CA ALA A 366 26.04 -16.23 -4.17
C ALA A 366 24.65 -15.60 -4.12
N PHE A 367 23.98 -15.58 -2.97
CA PHE A 367 22.73 -14.83 -2.77
C PHE A 367 22.95 -13.34 -2.72
N LEU A 368 23.96 -12.88 -1.98
CA LEU A 368 24.27 -11.46 -1.89
C LEU A 368 24.52 -10.86 -3.28
N ARG A 369 25.11 -11.59 -4.23
CA ARG A 369 25.29 -11.13 -5.62
C ARG A 369 23.97 -10.82 -6.36
N ARG A 370 22.85 -11.43 -5.95
CA ARG A 370 21.51 -11.19 -6.54
C ARG A 370 20.84 -9.94 -5.97
N ILE A 371 21.26 -9.52 -4.77
CA ILE A 371 20.80 -8.28 -4.18
C ILE A 371 21.66 -7.12 -4.70
N ARG A 372 21.06 -6.30 -5.58
CA ARG A 372 21.79 -5.32 -6.41
C ARG A 372 22.38 -4.20 -5.58
N HIS A 373 21.57 -3.58 -4.73
CA HIS A 373 21.97 -2.39 -3.98
C HIS A 373 22.02 -2.71 -2.50
N LYS A 374 23.22 -2.66 -1.91
CA LYS A 374 23.44 -2.85 -0.48
C LYS A 374 23.91 -1.53 0.13
N MET A 375 23.24 -1.09 1.19
CA MET A 375 23.51 0.18 1.84
C MET A 375 23.64 -0.04 3.35
N GLY A 376 24.86 0.18 3.85
CA GLY A 376 25.16 0.13 5.28
C GLY A 376 24.75 1.43 5.95
N ILE A 377 23.75 1.36 6.83
CA ILE A 377 23.24 2.47 7.62
C ILE A 377 23.90 2.41 9.01
N ASN A 378 25.07 3.03 9.10
CA ASN A 378 25.88 3.05 10.31
C ASN A 378 25.39 4.05 11.36
N ASN A 379 25.98 3.97 12.54
CA ASN A 379 25.80 4.99 13.58
C ASN A 379 26.25 6.37 13.05
N PRO A 380 25.54 7.45 13.40
CA PRO A 380 25.93 8.80 12.98
C PRO A 380 27.26 9.22 13.60
N SER A 381 28.04 9.98 12.83
CA SER A 381 29.16 10.78 13.38
C SER A 381 28.64 11.82 14.38
N GLU A 382 29.53 12.40 15.19
CA GLU A 382 29.19 13.47 16.13
C GLU A 382 28.52 14.66 15.43
N GLU A 383 29.02 15.05 14.26
CA GLU A 383 28.45 16.14 13.46
C GLU A 383 27.03 15.81 12.97
N GLN A 384 26.83 14.60 12.46
CA GLN A 384 25.50 14.14 12.06
C GLN A 384 24.56 14.05 13.25
N TYR A 385 25.01 13.50 14.38
CA TYR A 385 24.23 13.37 15.60
C TYR A 385 23.78 14.74 16.13
N TYR A 386 24.67 15.74 16.11
CA TYR A 386 24.33 17.12 16.44
C TYR A 386 23.23 17.69 15.53
N LYS A 387 23.35 17.49 14.21
CA LYS A 387 22.32 17.91 13.23
C LYS A 387 20.98 17.22 13.49
N ILE A 388 20.99 15.91 13.75
CA ILE A 388 19.78 15.15 14.09
C ILE A 388 19.15 15.74 15.35
N PHE A 389 19.94 16.00 16.39
CA PHE A 389 19.45 16.51 17.67
C PHE A 389 18.78 17.88 17.52
N ILE A 390 19.38 18.80 16.77
CA ILE A 390 18.77 20.11 16.48
C ILE A 390 17.43 19.94 15.76
N THR A 391 17.38 19.09 14.73
CA THR A 391 16.15 18.83 13.99
C THR A 391 15.08 18.25 14.91
N SER A 392 15.41 17.26 15.73
CA SER A 392 14.47 16.65 16.69
C SER A 392 13.97 17.65 17.74
N CYS A 393 14.82 18.56 18.23
CA CYS A 393 14.41 19.67 19.10
C CYS A 393 13.37 20.56 18.41
N ARG A 394 13.64 20.96 17.16
CA ARG A 394 12.75 21.84 16.39
C ARG A 394 11.38 21.19 16.15
N GLU A 395 11.36 19.92 15.77
CA GLU A 395 10.12 19.15 15.54
C GLU A 395 9.25 19.04 16.80
N ARG A 396 9.87 19.02 17.99
CA ARG A 396 9.18 18.95 19.29
C ARG A 396 8.89 20.31 19.92
N GLY A 397 9.32 21.40 19.28
CA GLY A 397 9.23 22.75 19.85
C GLY A 397 10.08 22.94 21.12
N ILE A 398 11.11 22.11 21.33
CA ILE A 398 12.03 22.22 22.46
C ILE A 398 13.18 23.15 22.04
N LYS A 399 13.44 24.20 22.82
CA LYS A 399 14.57 25.09 22.56
C LYS A 399 15.88 24.35 22.83
N PHE A 400 16.71 24.21 21.79
CA PHE A 400 18.03 23.61 21.88
C PHE A 400 18.95 24.44 22.78
N ASP A 401 19.66 23.77 23.69
CA ASP A 401 20.70 24.35 24.53
C ASP A 401 22.03 23.61 24.34
N LYS A 402 23.06 24.34 23.90
CA LYS A 402 24.36 23.75 23.55
C LYS A 402 25.07 23.16 24.77
N ASN A 403 24.96 23.79 25.93
CA ASN A 403 25.65 23.34 27.14
C ASN A 403 25.04 22.03 27.66
N SER A 404 23.72 21.95 27.72
CA SER A 404 22.98 20.73 28.08
C SER A 404 23.25 19.59 27.10
N PHE A 405 23.38 19.88 25.81
CA PHE A 405 23.76 18.88 24.80
C PHE A 405 25.19 18.35 25.00
N ILE A 406 26.16 19.24 25.26
CA ILE A 406 27.56 18.82 25.54
C ILE A 406 27.61 17.98 26.81
N HIS A 407 26.85 18.36 27.85
CA HIS A 407 26.70 17.57 29.08
C HIS A 407 26.17 16.17 28.79
N LEU A 408 25.09 16.05 28.01
CA LEU A 408 24.54 14.76 27.57
C LEU A 408 25.61 13.87 26.92
N LEU A 409 26.37 14.42 25.96
CA LEU A 409 27.39 13.66 25.25
C LEU A 409 28.53 13.19 26.17
N ARG A 410 29.04 14.07 27.04
CA ARG A 410 30.14 13.72 27.95
C ARG A 410 29.73 12.67 28.96
N GLU A 411 28.60 12.90 29.65
CA GLU A 411 28.21 12.12 30.82
C GLU A 411 27.48 10.82 30.50
N TYR A 412 26.76 10.76 29.37
CA TYR A 412 25.94 9.58 29.04
C TYR A 412 26.41 8.82 27.82
N TYR A 413 27.25 9.41 26.96
CA TYR A 413 27.81 8.73 25.80
C TYR A 413 29.28 8.38 25.98
N PHE A 414 30.16 9.38 26.10
CA PHE A 414 31.61 9.15 26.07
C PHE A 414 32.12 8.48 27.35
N SER A 415 31.70 8.92 28.53
CA SER A 415 32.07 8.30 29.82
C SER A 415 31.66 6.82 29.91
N ALA A 416 30.55 6.46 29.28
CA ALA A 416 29.95 5.13 29.33
C ALA A 416 30.24 4.29 28.08
N GLY A 417 31.03 4.80 27.13
CA GLY A 417 31.35 4.10 25.87
C GLY A 417 30.15 3.79 24.99
N ARG A 418 29.04 4.54 25.09
CA ARG A 418 27.83 4.29 24.30
C ARG A 418 27.97 4.84 22.89
N SER A 419 27.55 4.06 21.89
CA SER A 419 27.47 4.53 20.51
C SER A 419 26.32 5.52 20.31
N LEU A 420 26.55 6.53 19.48
CA LEU A 420 25.51 7.45 19.00
C LEU A 420 24.56 6.68 18.07
N LYS A 421 23.24 6.83 18.26
CA LYS A 421 22.22 6.27 17.35
C LYS A 421 21.26 7.34 16.91
N ALA A 422 20.81 7.30 15.66
CA ALA A 422 19.94 8.35 15.12
C ALA A 422 18.57 8.46 15.83
N CYS A 423 18.10 7.42 16.51
CA CYS A 423 16.85 7.44 17.27
C CYS A 423 16.98 8.09 18.64
N HIS A 424 18.17 8.10 19.25
CA HIS A 424 18.31 8.57 20.63
C HIS A 424 17.86 10.02 20.84
N PRO A 425 18.14 11.00 19.94
CA PRO A 425 17.67 12.37 20.14
C PRO A 425 16.15 12.46 20.27
N ARG A 426 15.43 11.74 19.42
CA ARG A 426 13.98 11.65 19.44
C ARG A 426 13.50 11.12 20.80
N ASP A 427 14.01 9.96 21.18
CA ASP A 427 13.55 9.25 22.38
C ASP A 427 13.92 10.00 23.67
N LEU A 428 15.13 10.57 23.74
CA LEU A 428 15.57 11.39 24.87
C LEU A 428 14.74 12.66 25.00
N LEU A 429 14.44 13.34 23.89
CA LEU A 429 13.61 14.55 23.92
C LEU A 429 12.15 14.25 24.25
N ASP A 430 11.62 13.10 23.84
CA ASP A 430 10.29 12.63 24.24
C ASP A 430 10.25 12.40 25.77
N GLN A 431 11.26 11.72 26.33
CA GLN A 431 11.41 11.56 27.78
C GLN A 431 11.49 12.90 28.52
N MET A 432 12.25 13.86 27.99
CA MET A 432 12.32 15.22 28.58
C MET A 432 10.95 15.91 28.56
N ALA A 433 10.19 15.76 27.47
CA ALA A 433 8.86 16.32 27.35
C ALA A 433 7.88 15.69 28.35
N ASP A 434 7.94 14.37 28.54
CA ASP A 434 7.12 13.64 29.50
C ASP A 434 7.40 14.11 30.94
N PHE A 435 8.67 14.23 31.33
CA PHE A 435 9.05 14.75 32.66
C PHE A 435 8.62 16.21 32.87
N ALA A 436 8.76 17.06 31.85
CA ALA A 436 8.34 18.45 31.93
C ALA A 436 6.82 18.56 32.09
N ALA A 437 6.06 17.79 31.30
CA ALA A 437 4.61 17.73 31.36
C ALA A 437 4.10 17.24 32.72
N TYR A 438 4.68 16.16 33.26
CA TYR A 438 4.36 15.65 34.59
C TYR A 438 4.54 16.72 35.69
N ARG A 439 5.54 17.59 35.54
CA ARG A 439 5.86 18.67 36.48
C ARG A 439 5.10 19.97 36.21
N GLY A 440 4.21 20.01 35.21
CA GLY A 440 3.49 21.22 34.81
C GLY A 440 4.39 22.33 34.30
N ARG A 441 5.54 21.99 33.70
CA ARG A 441 6.53 22.94 33.18
C ARG A 441 6.66 22.83 31.65
N PRO A 442 7.06 23.92 30.95
CA PRO A 442 7.36 23.83 29.52
C PRO A 442 8.59 22.95 29.27
N PRO A 443 8.62 22.17 28.17
CA PRO A 443 9.75 21.30 27.84
C PRO A 443 10.90 22.13 27.26
N ILE A 444 11.79 22.58 28.14
CA ILE A 444 13.02 23.29 27.78
C ILE A 444 14.23 22.38 28.01
N MET A 445 15.24 22.47 27.15
CA MET A 445 16.45 21.68 27.31
C MET A 445 17.29 22.28 28.46
N THR A 446 17.32 21.60 29.60
CA THR A 446 18.16 21.94 30.76
C THR A 446 18.96 20.71 31.19
N THR A 447 20.11 20.92 31.83
CA THR A 447 20.94 19.84 32.39
C THR A 447 20.11 18.89 33.28
N GLU A 448 19.22 19.42 34.13
CA GLU A 448 18.36 18.63 35.01
C GLU A 448 17.42 17.69 34.24
N LEU A 449 16.73 18.20 33.21
CA LEU A 449 15.83 17.38 32.41
C LEU A 449 16.61 16.39 31.53
N VAL A 450 17.80 16.77 31.05
CA VAL A 450 18.69 15.88 30.31
C VAL A 450 19.10 14.71 31.20
N ASP A 451 19.49 14.98 32.43
CA ASP A 451 19.87 13.94 33.39
C ASP A 451 18.71 12.98 33.68
N LEU A 452 17.51 13.51 33.92
CA LEU A 452 16.32 12.69 34.18
C LEU A 452 15.99 11.80 32.99
N ALA A 453 15.93 12.38 31.79
CA ALA A 453 15.63 11.64 30.57
C ALA A 453 16.70 10.59 30.24
N ALA A 454 17.99 10.96 30.34
CA ALA A 454 19.08 10.04 30.02
C ALA A 454 19.19 8.90 31.03
N ARG A 455 19.01 9.17 32.35
CA ARG A 455 18.98 8.11 33.37
C ARG A 455 17.81 7.17 33.19
N SER A 456 16.63 7.68 32.83
CA SER A 456 15.46 6.85 32.58
C SER A 456 15.61 6.00 31.31
N TYR A 457 16.15 6.59 30.24
CA TYR A 457 16.26 5.93 28.93
C TYR A 457 17.42 4.94 28.86
N PHE A 458 18.57 5.28 29.45
CA PHE A 458 19.73 4.41 29.54
C PHE A 458 19.80 3.63 30.85
N ALA A 459 18.68 3.54 31.58
CA ALA A 459 18.59 2.72 32.78
C ALA A 459 19.00 1.30 32.42
N ASP A 460 19.94 0.74 33.18
CA ASP A 460 20.28 -0.66 33.06
C ASP A 460 19.04 -1.46 33.46
N LEU A 461 18.47 -2.17 32.49
CA LEU A 461 17.62 -3.31 32.79
C LEU A 461 18.60 -4.38 33.26
N PHE A 462 18.56 -4.69 34.56
CA PHE A 462 19.38 -5.62 35.34
C PHE A 462 20.44 -4.96 36.24
#